data_AF-A0A1I9GEQ4-F1
#
_entry.id   AF-A0A1I9GEQ4-F1
#
_cell.length_a   1.000
_cell.length_b   1.000
_cell.length_c   1.000
_cell.angle_alpha   90.00
_cell.angle_beta   90.00
_cell.angle_gamma   90.00
#
_symmetry.space_group_name_H-M   'P 1'
#
loop_
_entity.id
_entity.type
_entity.pdbx_description
1 polymer ?
#
loop_
_entity_poly.entity_id
_entity_poly.type
_entity_poly.pdbx_seq_one_letter_code
_entity_poly.pdbx_strand_id
1 'polypeptide(L)'
;VSPPVLDMDGEPLKIDEEYSIISIPFGGGSVYLANLGNTKCPNGVVQDSSGGNNNKTPVLFYTMKLGSHFVSENQDVSIKFSTSSSSKSCINETVWKVAYSIVGPTHSPLRFVITGGTFGFPGPNNIENWFKIEKYETGRPHSYKLRYCPSQYICPTCQFDCADVGLYENKGYARLALNNKPYPFGFSKVNKN
;
A
#
# COMPACT_ATOMS: atom_id res chain seq x y z
N VAL A 1 -6.08 18.18 -13.64
CA VAL A 1 -5.07 17.09 -13.73
C VAL A 1 -4.41 17.02 -12.37
N SER A 2 -4.42 15.87 -11.70
CA SER A 2 -3.74 15.73 -10.41
C SER A 2 -2.22 15.78 -10.60
N PRO A 3 -1.47 16.39 -9.66
CA PRO A 3 -0.01 16.40 -9.72
C PRO A 3 0.55 14.97 -9.55
N PRO A 4 1.79 14.71 -10.00
CA PRO A 4 2.46 13.45 -9.71
C PRO A 4 2.73 13.31 -8.21
N VAL A 5 2.66 12.08 -7.72
CA VAL A 5 3.28 11.72 -6.44
C VAL A 5 4.78 11.85 -6.62
N LEU A 6 5.45 12.48 -5.66
CA LEU A 6 6.90 12.67 -5.67
C LEU A 6 7.55 11.71 -4.69
N ASP A 7 8.73 11.21 -5.06
CA ASP A 7 9.59 10.50 -4.14
C ASP A 7 10.34 11.49 -3.21
N MET A 8 11.16 10.94 -2.31
CA MET A 8 11.91 11.73 -1.33
C MET A 8 13.01 12.60 -1.96
N ASP A 9 13.42 12.35 -3.19
CA ASP A 9 14.35 13.19 -3.94
C ASP A 9 13.62 14.30 -4.72
N GLY A 10 12.28 14.31 -4.69
CA GLY A 10 11.44 15.29 -5.37
C GLY A 10 11.08 14.89 -6.81
N GLU A 11 11.42 13.68 -7.24
CA GLU A 11 11.17 13.20 -8.59
C GLU A 11 9.80 12.51 -8.70
N PRO A 12 9.11 12.57 -9.86
CA PRO A 12 7.86 11.85 -10.05
C PRO A 12 8.01 10.33 -9.85
N LEU A 13 7.10 9.77 -9.05
CA LEU A 13 7.04 8.35 -8.77
C LEU A 13 6.65 7.58 -10.03
N LYS A 14 7.59 6.81 -10.57
CA LYS A 14 7.43 6.09 -11.84
C LYS A 14 6.68 4.77 -11.66
N ILE A 15 5.91 4.41 -12.67
CA ILE A 15 5.25 3.10 -12.76
C ILE A 15 6.31 2.03 -13.06
N ASP A 16 6.13 0.83 -12.53
CA ASP A 16 7.01 -0.34 -12.75
C ASP A 16 8.48 -0.16 -12.31
N GLU A 17 8.73 0.80 -11.41
CA GLU A 17 10.02 1.03 -10.76
C GLU A 17 9.92 0.67 -9.27
N GLU A 18 11.04 0.23 -8.68
CA GLU A 18 11.07 -0.21 -7.29
C GLU A 18 11.25 0.96 -6.31
N TYR A 19 10.34 1.04 -5.35
CA TYR A 19 10.39 2.02 -4.26
C TYR A 19 10.26 1.33 -2.90
N SER A 20 10.91 1.88 -1.88
CA SER A 20 10.61 1.57 -0.47
C SER A 20 9.57 2.56 0.05
N ILE A 21 8.49 2.08 0.66
CA ILE A 21 7.56 2.92 1.39
C ILE A 21 8.14 3.12 2.80
N ILE A 22 8.46 4.37 3.14
CA ILE A 22 9.12 4.72 4.40
C ILE A 22 8.18 5.53 5.29
N SER A 23 8.34 5.40 6.60
CA SER A 23 7.68 6.29 7.56
C SER A 23 8.28 7.70 7.47
N ILE A 24 7.42 8.72 7.46
CA ILE A 24 7.84 10.13 7.57
C ILE A 24 8.25 10.52 9.00
N PRO A 25 7.57 10.06 10.08
CA PRO A 25 7.97 10.39 11.45
C PRO A 25 9.37 9.84 11.74
N PHE A 26 10.21 10.62 12.43
CA PHE A 26 11.55 10.17 12.82
C PHE A 26 11.47 8.88 13.65
N GLY A 27 12.38 7.95 13.39
CA GLY A 27 12.41 6.66 14.08
C GLY A 27 11.32 5.68 13.60
N GLY A 28 10.51 6.03 12.61
CA GLY A 28 9.69 5.06 11.89
C GLY A 28 10.53 4.33 10.83
N GLY A 29 10.42 3.00 10.76
CA GLY A 29 11.09 2.19 9.74
C GLY A 29 10.37 2.22 8.39
N SER A 30 10.39 1.08 7.68
CA SER A 30 9.80 0.93 6.35
C SER A 30 8.63 -0.05 6.35
N VAL A 31 7.81 -0.02 5.29
CA VAL A 31 6.83 -1.08 5.04
C VAL A 31 7.53 -2.30 4.46
N TYR A 32 7.14 -3.48 4.93
CA TYR A 32 7.67 -4.75 4.44
C TYR A 32 6.62 -5.86 4.46
N LEU A 33 6.93 -6.94 3.74
CA LEU A 33 6.11 -8.14 3.69
C LEU A 33 6.47 -9.06 4.87
N ALA A 34 5.52 -9.27 5.78
CA ALA A 34 5.68 -10.17 6.91
C ALA A 34 4.89 -11.47 6.73
N ASN A 35 5.46 -12.57 7.21
CA ASN A 35 4.74 -13.81 7.39
C ASN A 35 4.05 -13.80 8.77
N LEU A 36 2.74 -13.54 8.78
CA LEU A 36 1.93 -13.48 10.01
C LEU A 36 1.47 -14.87 10.50
N GLY A 37 1.95 -15.93 9.85
CA GLY A 37 1.48 -17.31 10.03
C GLY A 37 0.07 -17.53 9.46
N ASN A 38 -0.31 -18.80 9.31
CA ASN A 38 -1.63 -19.26 8.83
C ASN A 38 -1.86 -19.23 7.31
N THR A 39 -0.87 -18.83 6.50
CA THR A 39 -0.95 -18.88 5.05
C THR A 39 0.32 -19.50 4.44
N LYS A 40 0.18 -20.14 3.28
CA LYS A 40 1.31 -20.71 2.53
C LYS A 40 2.30 -19.64 2.07
N CYS A 41 1.78 -18.48 1.68
CA CYS A 41 2.55 -17.33 1.26
C CYS A 41 2.44 -16.21 2.29
N PRO A 42 3.52 -15.46 2.57
CA PRO A 42 3.45 -14.27 3.42
C PRO A 42 2.40 -13.31 2.87
N ASN A 43 1.56 -12.77 3.75
CA ASN A 43 0.48 -11.87 3.35
C ASN A 43 0.33 -10.61 4.22
N GLY A 44 1.21 -10.43 5.22
CA GLY A 44 1.17 -9.28 6.10
C GLY A 44 1.80 -8.07 5.44
N VAL A 45 1.04 -6.99 5.28
CA VAL A 45 1.60 -5.66 4.98
C VAL A 45 1.78 -4.93 6.31
N VAL A 46 3.04 -4.72 6.70
CA VAL A 46 3.38 -4.22 8.04
C VAL A 46 4.40 -3.10 7.97
N GLN A 47 4.40 -2.24 8.98
CA GLN A 47 5.38 -1.18 9.18
C GLN A 47 6.41 -1.64 10.22
N ASP A 48 7.70 -1.39 9.97
CA ASP A 48 8.76 -1.70 10.93
C ASP A 48 8.81 -0.66 12.06
N SER A 49 8.22 -0.99 13.20
CA SER A 49 8.18 -0.14 14.38
C SER A 49 9.46 -0.19 15.22
N SER A 50 10.46 -1.00 14.86
CA SER A 50 11.71 -1.15 15.62
C SER A 50 12.68 0.04 15.47
N GLY A 51 12.38 0.98 14.56
CA GLY A 51 13.21 2.15 14.26
C GLY A 51 14.53 1.86 13.57
N GLY A 52 14.85 0.57 13.33
CA GLY A 52 15.90 0.16 12.41
C GLY A 52 15.36 0.06 10.97
N ASN A 53 16.21 0.33 9.98
CA ASN A 53 15.88 0.11 8.56
C ASN A 53 16.12 -1.35 8.11
N ASN A 54 15.99 -2.30 9.04
CA ASN A 54 16.39 -3.68 8.81
C ASN A 54 15.37 -4.44 7.96
N ASN A 55 14.08 -4.12 8.10
CA ASN A 55 13.03 -4.73 7.28
C ASN A 55 12.47 -3.72 6.28
N LYS A 56 12.70 -4.01 5.00
CA LYS A 56 12.10 -3.29 3.88
C LYS A 56 11.81 -4.27 2.75
N THR A 57 10.66 -4.14 2.12
CA THR A 57 10.35 -4.88 0.89
C THR A 57 9.97 -3.89 -0.18
N PRO A 58 10.74 -3.78 -1.27
CA PRO A 58 10.41 -2.89 -2.37
C PRO A 58 9.00 -3.16 -2.92
N VAL A 59 8.33 -2.10 -3.34
CA VAL A 59 7.04 -2.15 -4.04
C VAL A 59 7.17 -1.61 -5.44
N LEU A 60 6.26 -2.05 -6.30
CA LEU A 60 5.99 -1.48 -7.61
C LEU A 60 4.57 -0.95 -7.65
N PHE A 61 4.37 0.11 -8.42
CA PHE A 61 3.07 0.74 -8.61
C PHE A 61 2.58 0.53 -10.04
N TYR A 62 1.28 0.27 -10.18
CA TYR A 62 0.60 0.10 -11.47
C TYR A 62 -0.65 0.96 -11.52
N THR A 63 -0.80 1.65 -12.64
CA THR A 63 -2.03 2.38 -12.97
C THR A 63 -2.45 2.01 -14.39
N MET A 64 -3.73 2.14 -14.70
CA MET A 64 -4.28 1.74 -16.00
C MET A 64 -4.61 2.94 -16.89
N LYS A 65 -4.05 4.11 -16.56
CA LYS A 65 -4.20 5.31 -17.38
C LYS A 65 -3.26 5.23 -18.57
N LEU A 66 -3.82 5.08 -19.77
CA LEU A 66 -3.06 5.00 -21.02
C LEU A 66 -2.10 6.20 -21.16
N GLY A 67 -0.83 5.94 -21.48
CA GLY A 67 0.21 6.97 -21.64
C GLY A 67 0.70 7.61 -20.34
N SER A 68 0.26 7.11 -19.17
CA SER A 68 0.79 7.54 -17.88
C SER A 68 2.11 6.83 -17.59
N HIS A 69 3.15 7.60 -17.26
CA HIS A 69 4.47 7.07 -16.88
C HIS A 69 4.73 7.18 -15.37
N PHE A 70 3.88 7.90 -14.65
CA PHE A 70 4.03 8.23 -13.25
C PHE A 70 2.70 8.10 -12.52
N VAL A 71 2.76 7.81 -11.23
CA VAL A 71 1.58 7.75 -10.36
C VAL A 71 1.15 9.17 -10.03
N SER A 72 -0.12 9.50 -10.30
CA SER A 72 -0.69 10.80 -9.93
C SER A 72 -1.39 10.73 -8.58
N GLU A 73 -1.44 11.85 -7.86
CA GLU A 73 -2.20 11.95 -6.61
C GLU A 73 -3.69 11.68 -6.86
N ASN A 74 -4.36 11.03 -5.90
CA ASN A 74 -5.78 10.66 -5.93
C ASN A 74 -6.19 9.81 -7.17
N GLN A 75 -5.22 9.16 -7.82
CA GLN A 75 -5.45 8.19 -8.89
C GLN A 75 -5.55 6.78 -8.29
N ASP A 76 -6.40 5.92 -8.85
CA ASP A 76 -6.40 4.50 -8.49
C ASP A 76 -5.06 3.86 -8.90
N VAL A 77 -4.41 3.25 -7.91
CA VAL A 77 -3.13 2.58 -8.06
C VAL A 77 -3.21 1.20 -7.40
N SER A 78 -2.70 0.20 -8.12
CA SER A 78 -2.43 -1.12 -7.56
C SER A 78 -0.99 -1.17 -7.11
N ILE A 79 -0.77 -1.66 -5.89
CA ILE A 79 0.55 -1.76 -5.25
C ILE A 79 0.88 -3.24 -5.13
N LYS A 80 2.10 -3.64 -5.48
CA LYS A 80 2.57 -5.00 -5.24
C LYS A 80 3.97 -4.99 -4.65
N PHE A 81 4.27 -5.93 -3.76
CA PHE A 81 5.67 -6.17 -3.39
C PHE A 81 6.44 -6.75 -4.57
N SER A 82 7.71 -6.37 -4.67
CA SER A 82 8.62 -6.91 -5.66
C SER A 82 8.80 -8.41 -5.45
N THR A 83 8.73 -9.14 -6.56
CA THR A 83 8.85 -10.60 -6.57
C THR A 83 10.28 -11.06 -6.32
N SER A 84 11.27 -10.15 -6.42
CA SER A 84 12.66 -10.40 -6.05
C SER A 84 12.81 -10.85 -4.59
N SER A 85 11.87 -10.43 -3.73
CA SER A 85 11.85 -10.74 -2.30
C SER A 85 10.89 -11.89 -1.96
N SER A 86 10.29 -12.55 -2.96
CA SER A 86 9.26 -13.59 -2.77
C SER A 86 9.74 -14.97 -3.24
N SER A 87 9.25 -16.04 -2.61
CA SER A 87 9.52 -17.41 -3.06
C SER A 87 8.82 -17.70 -4.40
N LYS A 88 9.38 -18.61 -5.21
CA LYS A 88 8.83 -18.95 -6.54
C LYS A 88 7.34 -19.31 -6.52
N SER A 89 6.87 -19.97 -5.46
CA SER A 89 5.47 -20.36 -5.31
C SER A 89 4.52 -19.21 -4.93
N CYS A 90 5.05 -18.04 -4.55
CA CYS A 90 4.29 -16.91 -4.01
C CYS A 90 4.40 -15.63 -4.86
N ILE A 91 5.04 -15.71 -6.03
CA ILE A 91 5.21 -14.59 -6.97
C ILE A 91 3.87 -13.94 -7.36
N ASN A 92 2.80 -14.74 -7.44
CA ASN A 92 1.46 -14.27 -7.81
C ASN A 92 0.64 -13.73 -6.63
N GLU A 93 1.18 -13.74 -5.41
CA GLU A 93 0.47 -13.40 -4.17
C GLU A 93 0.97 -12.08 -3.57
N THR A 94 1.67 -11.23 -4.33
CA THR A 94 2.33 -10.01 -3.81
C THR A 94 1.51 -8.73 -3.97
N VAL A 95 0.42 -8.77 -4.73
CA VAL A 95 -0.48 -7.63 -4.95
C VAL A 95 -1.24 -7.34 -3.68
N TRP A 96 -1.27 -6.06 -3.29
CA TRP A 96 -1.99 -5.59 -2.11
C TRP A 96 -3.50 -5.61 -2.34
N LYS A 97 -4.24 -5.93 -1.29
CA LYS A 97 -5.70 -5.85 -1.22
C LYS A 97 -6.18 -5.51 0.17
N VAL A 98 -7.41 -5.02 0.25
CA VAL A 98 -8.14 -4.90 1.51
C VAL A 98 -8.87 -6.22 1.81
N ALA A 99 -8.71 -6.73 3.03
CA ALA A 99 -9.43 -7.91 3.48
C ALA A 99 -10.01 -7.73 4.89
N TYR A 100 -11.22 -8.27 5.09
CA TYR A 100 -11.87 -8.31 6.38
C TYR A 100 -11.24 -9.39 7.27
N SER A 101 -11.03 -9.06 8.53
CA SER A 101 -10.49 -9.96 9.55
C SER A 101 -11.26 -9.79 10.84
N ILE A 102 -11.69 -10.89 11.43
CA ILE A 102 -12.32 -10.92 12.74
C ILE A 102 -11.21 -11.05 13.78
N VAL A 103 -11.02 -10.02 14.62
CA VAL A 103 -9.96 -9.99 15.64
C VAL A 103 -10.50 -10.25 17.06
N GLY A 104 -11.77 -10.67 17.15
CA GLY A 104 -12.41 -11.10 18.38
C GLY A 104 -13.93 -11.17 18.24
N PRO A 105 -14.64 -11.75 19.23
CA PRO A 105 -16.09 -11.96 19.17
C PRO A 105 -16.91 -10.67 19.29
N THR A 106 -16.31 -9.58 19.79
CA THR A 106 -17.02 -8.33 20.16
C THR A 106 -16.62 -7.11 19.35
N HIS A 107 -15.67 -7.24 18.40
CA HIS A 107 -15.20 -6.13 17.59
C HIS A 107 -15.76 -6.23 16.16
N SER A 108 -16.17 -5.09 15.60
CA SER A 108 -16.48 -4.99 14.17
C SER A 108 -15.30 -5.53 13.35
N PRO A 109 -15.56 -6.23 12.23
CA PRO A 109 -14.51 -6.75 11.37
C PRO A 109 -13.51 -5.65 10.99
N LEU A 110 -12.23 -5.89 11.28
CA LEU A 110 -11.17 -4.96 10.88
C LEU A 110 -10.84 -5.20 9.42
N ARG A 111 -10.54 -4.11 8.70
CA ARG A 111 -10.13 -4.15 7.30
C ARG A 111 -8.62 -3.95 7.26
N PHE A 112 -7.87 -5.03 7.06
CA PHE A 112 -6.41 -4.97 6.93
C PHE A 112 -6.01 -4.82 5.47
N VAL A 113 -4.88 -4.17 5.26
CA VAL A 113 -4.14 -4.28 4.00
C VAL A 113 -3.30 -5.55 4.07
N ILE A 114 -3.52 -6.46 3.13
CA ILE A 114 -2.79 -7.73 3.00
C ILE A 114 -2.34 -7.91 1.56
N THR A 115 -1.58 -8.96 1.27
CA THR A 115 -1.31 -9.36 -0.12
C THR A 115 -2.26 -10.47 -0.60
N GLY A 116 -2.05 -10.97 -1.82
CA GLY A 116 -2.91 -11.96 -2.48
C GLY A 116 -4.07 -11.36 -3.26
N GLY A 117 -3.92 -10.12 -3.73
CA GLY A 117 -4.81 -9.50 -4.70
C GLY A 117 -4.61 -10.02 -6.12
N THR A 118 -5.63 -9.85 -6.95
CA THR A 118 -5.59 -10.16 -8.40
C THR A 118 -4.97 -9.04 -9.23
N PHE A 119 -3.77 -9.26 -9.78
CA PHE A 119 -3.19 -8.33 -10.76
C PHE A 119 -4.03 -8.28 -12.05
N GLY A 120 -4.26 -7.08 -12.61
CA GLY A 120 -4.95 -6.93 -13.89
C GLY A 120 -5.65 -5.59 -14.06
N PHE A 121 -6.54 -5.53 -15.06
CA PHE A 121 -7.36 -4.36 -15.34
C PHE A 121 -8.34 -4.06 -14.21
N PRO A 122 -8.66 -2.78 -13.92
CA PRO A 122 -9.63 -2.43 -12.89
C PRO A 122 -11.00 -2.97 -13.27
N GLY A 123 -11.66 -3.66 -12.35
CA GLY A 123 -13.01 -4.14 -12.53
C GLY A 123 -13.64 -4.65 -11.23
N PRO A 124 -14.90 -5.10 -11.30
CA PRO A 124 -15.63 -5.53 -10.11
C PRO A 124 -15.00 -6.71 -9.35
N ASN A 125 -14.15 -7.50 -10.01
CA ASN A 125 -13.49 -8.68 -9.47
C ASN A 125 -12.15 -8.38 -8.76
N ASN A 126 -11.69 -7.13 -8.75
CA ASN A 126 -10.44 -6.74 -8.09
C ASN A 126 -10.53 -5.36 -7.42
N ILE A 127 -11.74 -4.95 -7.03
CA ILE A 127 -12.04 -3.66 -6.41
C ILE A 127 -11.14 -3.43 -5.19
N GLU A 128 -10.92 -4.48 -4.39
CA GLU A 128 -10.17 -4.44 -3.15
C GLU A 128 -8.67 -4.12 -3.32
N ASN A 129 -8.16 -4.16 -4.55
CA ASN A 129 -6.74 -3.94 -4.86
C ASN A 129 -6.40 -2.47 -5.15
N TRP A 130 -7.40 -1.60 -5.26
CA TRP A 130 -7.23 -0.23 -5.74
C TRP A 130 -7.16 0.74 -4.59
N PHE A 131 -5.97 1.31 -4.42
CA PHE A 131 -5.67 2.32 -3.43
C PHE A 131 -5.50 3.68 -4.11
N LYS A 132 -5.41 4.71 -3.28
CA LYS A 132 -5.07 6.07 -3.69
C LYS A 132 -3.95 6.58 -2.81
N ILE A 133 -3.07 7.36 -3.42
CA ILE A 133 -2.01 8.09 -2.72
C ILE A 133 -2.43 9.56 -2.74
N GLU A 134 -2.58 10.14 -1.57
CA GLU A 134 -3.01 11.53 -1.40
C GLU A 134 -1.94 12.31 -0.66
N LYS A 135 -1.75 13.58 -1.01
CA LYS A 135 -0.88 14.47 -0.24
C LYS A 135 -1.34 14.52 1.21
N TYR A 136 -0.38 14.46 2.14
CA TYR A 136 -0.67 14.59 3.56
C TYR A 136 0.37 15.47 4.23
N GLU A 137 -0.05 16.68 4.60
CA GLU A 137 0.84 17.70 5.15
C GLU A 137 1.24 17.35 6.59
N THR A 138 2.53 17.12 6.79
CA THR A 138 3.12 16.79 8.10
C THR A 138 4.15 17.84 8.56
N GLY A 139 4.26 18.95 7.82
CA GLY A 139 5.38 19.88 7.90
C GLY A 139 6.66 19.37 7.22
N ARG A 140 6.67 18.15 6.67
CA ARG A 140 7.75 17.63 5.82
C ARG A 140 7.36 17.59 4.35
N PRO A 141 8.31 17.83 3.44
CA PRO A 141 8.06 17.66 2.01
C PRO A 141 7.77 16.19 1.69
N HIS A 142 7.16 15.95 0.52
CA HIS A 142 6.92 14.61 -0.04
C HIS A 142 6.23 13.61 0.92
N SER A 143 5.35 14.14 1.80
CA SER A 143 4.53 13.34 2.71
C SER A 143 3.17 13.03 2.10
N TYR A 144 2.78 11.76 2.20
CA TYR A 144 1.56 11.21 1.62
C TYR A 144 0.83 10.32 2.62
N LYS A 145 -0.46 10.09 2.38
CA LYS A 145 -1.24 9.04 3.03
C LYS A 145 -1.77 8.07 1.99
N LEU A 146 -2.00 6.84 2.41
CA LEU A 146 -2.70 5.84 1.61
C LEU A 146 -4.18 5.82 1.98
N ARG A 147 -5.04 5.69 0.97
CA ARG A 147 -6.50 5.63 1.13
C ARG A 147 -7.06 4.49 0.30
N TYR A 148 -8.00 3.74 0.86
CA TYR A 148 -8.83 2.84 0.08
C TYR A 148 -10.14 3.54 -0.25
N CYS A 149 -10.30 3.90 -1.52
CA CYS A 149 -11.52 4.51 -2.05
C CYS A 149 -11.52 4.36 -3.58
N PRO A 150 -11.75 3.14 -4.10
CA PRO A 150 -11.77 2.87 -5.53
C PRO A 150 -12.72 3.83 -6.27
N SER A 151 -12.33 4.28 -7.45
CA SER A 151 -13.19 5.15 -8.25
C SER A 151 -14.38 4.42 -8.86
N GLN A 152 -15.48 5.15 -9.08
CA GLN A 152 -16.76 4.57 -9.55
C GLN A 152 -16.67 3.84 -10.90
N TYR A 153 -15.72 4.18 -11.78
CA TYR A 153 -15.57 3.48 -13.05
C TYR A 153 -15.13 2.01 -12.89
N ILE A 154 -14.49 1.66 -11.77
CA ILE A 154 -14.06 0.28 -11.46
C ILE A 154 -15.28 -0.61 -11.18
N CYS A 155 -16.29 -0.06 -10.50
CA CYS A 155 -17.58 -0.71 -10.29
C CYS A 155 -18.69 0.36 -10.21
N PRO A 156 -19.41 0.64 -11.31
CA PRO A 156 -20.40 1.72 -11.39
C PRO A 156 -21.57 1.60 -10.42
N THR A 157 -21.88 0.39 -9.95
CA THR A 157 -22.99 0.10 -9.04
C THR A 157 -22.55 -0.09 -7.58
N CYS A 158 -21.26 -0.12 -7.30
CA CYS A 158 -20.76 -0.37 -5.95
C CYS A 158 -20.87 0.89 -5.09
N GLN A 159 -21.10 0.68 -3.78
CA GLN A 159 -20.90 1.69 -2.75
C GLN A 159 -19.61 1.37 -2.01
N PHE A 160 -18.70 2.33 -1.97
CA PHE A 160 -17.41 2.16 -1.31
C PHE A 160 -17.44 2.76 0.10
N ASP A 161 -17.19 1.92 1.10
CA ASP A 161 -16.86 2.37 2.45
C ASP A 161 -15.40 2.87 2.44
N CYS A 162 -15.21 4.12 2.04
CA CYS A 162 -13.89 4.71 1.90
C CYS A 162 -13.23 4.99 3.25
N ALA A 163 -11.93 4.68 3.35
CA ALA A 163 -11.19 4.94 4.58
C ALA A 163 -9.71 5.17 4.34
N ASP A 164 -9.11 6.01 5.17
CA ASP A 164 -7.66 6.21 5.19
C ASP A 164 -6.97 5.03 5.89
N VAL A 165 -5.78 4.69 5.40
CA VAL A 165 -4.92 3.62 5.91
C VAL A 165 -4.06 4.18 7.04
N GLY A 166 -4.14 3.52 8.20
CA GLY A 166 -3.28 3.77 9.35
C GLY A 166 -2.57 2.51 9.82
N LEU A 167 -1.94 2.61 11.00
CA LEU A 167 -1.33 1.47 11.68
C LEU A 167 -2.28 0.86 12.70
N TYR A 168 -2.23 -0.46 12.86
CA TYR A 168 -2.97 -1.21 13.85
C TYR A 168 -2.11 -2.36 14.40
N GLU A 169 -1.90 -2.37 15.71
CA GLU A 169 -1.14 -3.41 16.39
C GLU A 169 -1.93 -4.73 16.42
N ASN A 170 -1.38 -5.77 15.80
CA ASN A 170 -2.00 -7.08 15.76
C ASN A 170 -0.95 -8.17 15.66
N LYS A 171 -1.02 -9.17 16.55
CA LYS A 171 -0.07 -10.29 16.63
C LYS A 171 1.40 -9.85 16.78
N GLY A 172 1.65 -8.72 17.45
CA GLY A 172 2.99 -8.17 17.63
C GLY A 172 3.55 -7.43 16.42
N TYR A 173 2.72 -7.11 15.42
CA TYR A 173 3.08 -6.32 14.25
C TYR A 173 2.23 -5.05 14.15
N ALA A 174 2.87 -3.95 13.74
CA ALA A 174 2.18 -2.74 13.27
C ALA A 174 1.66 -2.96 11.85
N ARG A 175 0.46 -3.54 11.72
CA ARG A 175 -0.15 -3.84 10.42
C ARG A 175 -0.81 -2.60 9.81
N LEU A 176 -0.82 -2.51 8.48
CA LEU A 176 -1.62 -1.50 7.79
C LEU A 176 -3.10 -1.89 7.82
N ALA A 177 -3.98 -0.95 8.19
CA ALA A 177 -5.41 -1.17 8.30
C ALA A 177 -6.23 0.08 7.96
N LEU A 178 -7.45 -0.11 7.48
CA LEU A 178 -8.40 0.97 7.26
C LEU A 178 -9.02 1.39 8.60
N ASN A 179 -8.68 2.58 9.08
CA ASN A 179 -9.10 3.05 10.39
C ASN A 179 -9.31 4.57 10.50
N ASN A 180 -9.21 5.31 9.39
CA ASN A 180 -9.33 6.78 9.35
C ASN A 180 -8.36 7.54 10.27
N LYS A 181 -7.26 6.89 10.66
CA LYS A 181 -6.12 7.48 11.36
C LYS A 181 -4.91 7.41 10.42
N PRO A 182 -4.85 8.29 9.40
CA PRO A 182 -3.85 8.19 8.34
C PRO A 182 -2.44 8.19 8.93
N TYR A 183 -1.62 7.26 8.46
CA TYR A 183 -0.20 7.26 8.79
C TYR A 183 0.60 7.91 7.64
N PRO A 184 1.51 8.86 7.94
CA PRO A 184 2.27 9.55 6.92
C PRO A 184 3.42 8.71 6.37
N PHE A 185 3.40 8.51 5.05
CA PHE A 185 4.40 7.77 4.29
C PHE A 185 5.14 8.66 3.28
N GLY A 186 6.36 8.25 2.97
CA GLY A 186 7.15 8.74 1.84
C GLY A 186 7.60 7.58 0.96
N PHE A 187 8.17 7.90 -0.20
CA PHE A 187 8.62 6.90 -1.17
C PHE A 187 10.09 7.14 -1.51
N SER A 188 10.95 6.14 -1.30
CA SER A 188 12.37 6.23 -1.62
C SER A 188 12.70 5.27 -2.75
N LYS A 189 13.23 5.79 -3.86
CA LYS A 189 13.61 4.96 -5.01
C LYS A 189 14.72 3.99 -4.63
N VAL A 190 14.56 2.71 -4.97
CA VAL A 190 15.53 1.65 -4.61
C VAL A 190 16.79 1.76 -5.47
N ASN A 191 16.61 1.86 -6.80
CA ASN A 191 17.71 2.00 -7.74
C ASN A 191 17.77 3.46 -8.24
N LYS A 192 18.78 4.20 -7.74
CA LYS A 192 19.12 5.53 -8.25
C LYS A 192 20.13 5.33 -9.38
N ASN A 193 19.66 5.44 -10.62
CA ASN A 193 20.53 5.52 -11.79
C ASN A 193 21.09 6.94 -11.91
#